data_AF-A0A935XLL7-F1
#
_entry.id   AF-A0A935XLL7-F1
#
_cell.length_a   1.000
_cell.length_b   1.000
_cell.length_c   1.000
_cell.angle_alpha   90.00
_cell.angle_beta   90.00
_cell.angle_gamma   90.00
#
_symmetry.space_group_name_H-M   'P 1'
#
loop_
_entity.id
_entity.type
_entity.pdbx_description
1 polymer ?
#
loop_
_entity_poly.entity_id
_entity_poly.type
_entity_poly.pdbx_seq_one_letter_code
_entity_poly.pdbx_strand_id
1 'polypeptide(L)'
;MTRLRPAPAVAMLAFVASALGAACSKAPSDAAGLADEAIEPLAAVANGPLNGRRPFPANNPWNTNVASAPVDPNSATLIASCGLRTLHPDFGTTWNGAPNGIPYVLVGGSQAKRSVTFQYASESDPGPYPIPVNAPIEGGAKGTGDRHVLVVDTLNWRLYELFDAYPLNGGKSWKAGAGAVFDLNSNALRPMYWTSADAAGLPIFPGLVRYEEAVTRGVINHALRFTCPRTRRAFVDPARHYASRDTSAALPPMGMRVRLKAGFDVSAYPAEVRVILQAMKSYGMFLADNGSGWYVSGAPDARWNDGNLGKLKQVPSSAFEVVQMGTIHK
;
A
#
# COMPACT_ATOMS: atom_id res chain seq x y z
N MET A 1 50.47 42.93 -10.12
CA MET A 1 50.74 43.13 -11.55
C MET A 1 50.30 41.86 -12.28
N THR A 2 49.05 41.80 -12.74
CA THR A 2 48.57 42.08 -14.11
C THR A 2 48.73 40.88 -15.05
N ARG A 3 47.55 40.30 -15.36
CA ARG A 3 47.08 39.57 -16.56
C ARG A 3 48.07 39.40 -17.73
N LEU A 4 47.94 38.30 -18.49
CA LEU A 4 47.28 38.31 -19.82
C LEU A 4 47.29 36.91 -20.48
N ARG A 5 46.15 36.58 -21.12
CA ARG A 5 46.03 35.52 -22.16
C ARG A 5 46.71 35.99 -23.45
N PRO A 6 46.96 35.06 -24.39
CA PRO A 6 46.46 35.28 -25.74
C PRO A 6 45.86 34.04 -26.42
N ALA A 7 44.78 34.25 -27.17
CA ALA A 7 44.52 33.64 -28.48
C ALA A 7 44.80 34.77 -29.53
N PRO A 8 44.95 34.58 -30.86
CA PRO A 8 44.20 33.64 -31.73
C PRO A 8 45.00 33.11 -32.96
N ALA A 9 44.36 32.30 -33.83
CA ALA A 9 44.73 32.20 -35.25
C ALA A 9 43.51 31.82 -36.11
N VAL A 10 43.37 32.55 -37.21
CA VAL A 10 42.32 32.54 -38.25
C VAL A 10 43.01 32.24 -39.59
N ALA A 11 42.35 31.49 -40.49
CA ALA A 11 42.37 31.57 -41.97
C ALA A 11 41.82 30.23 -42.52
N MET A 12 41.10 30.12 -43.66
CA MET A 12 40.97 31.00 -44.81
C MET A 12 39.69 30.67 -45.60
N LEU A 13 39.11 31.69 -46.23
CA LEU A 13 38.03 31.69 -47.23
C LEU A 13 38.47 31.07 -48.57
N ALA A 14 37.50 30.54 -49.33
CA ALA A 14 37.46 30.73 -50.78
C ALA A 14 36.03 30.65 -51.38
N PHE A 15 35.65 31.80 -51.94
CA PHE A 15 34.90 32.08 -53.17
C PHE A 15 33.42 31.73 -53.42
N VAL A 16 32.80 32.76 -54.00
CA VAL A 16 31.41 33.07 -54.32
C VAL A 16 31.11 32.69 -55.77
N ALA A 17 29.90 32.21 -56.06
CA ALA A 17 29.22 32.49 -57.32
C ALA A 17 27.70 32.65 -57.07
N SER A 18 27.23 33.84 -57.41
CA SER A 18 25.86 34.35 -57.41
C SER A 18 24.98 33.74 -58.51
N ALA A 19 23.68 33.54 -58.27
CA ALA A 19 22.60 34.32 -58.91
C ALA A 19 21.19 33.78 -58.62
N LEU A 20 20.28 34.76 -58.55
CA LEU A 20 18.84 34.77 -58.26
C LEU A 20 17.96 33.76 -59.01
N GLY A 21 16.86 33.38 -58.34
CA GLY A 21 15.65 32.87 -58.97
C GLY A 21 14.57 32.56 -57.94
N ALA A 22 13.80 33.57 -57.55
CA ALA A 22 12.70 33.45 -56.59
C ALA A 22 11.54 32.60 -57.13
N ALA A 23 11.17 31.57 -56.38
CA ALA A 23 9.84 31.00 -56.41
C ALA A 23 9.40 30.75 -54.96
N CYS A 24 8.49 31.58 -54.46
CA CYS A 24 7.80 31.35 -53.20
C CYS A 24 6.90 30.12 -53.35
N SER A 25 7.36 28.99 -52.83
CA SER A 25 6.52 27.83 -52.54
C SER A 25 6.75 27.43 -51.09
N LYS A 26 5.69 27.54 -50.28
CA LYS A 26 5.63 27.13 -48.88
C LYS A 26 6.29 25.76 -48.70
N ALA A 27 7.38 25.70 -47.93
CA ALA A 27 7.88 24.45 -47.39
C ALA A 27 6.87 23.92 -46.35
N PRO A 28 6.66 22.59 -46.27
CA PRO A 28 5.76 22.00 -45.30
C PRO A 28 6.38 22.15 -43.90
N SER A 29 5.59 22.68 -42.98
CA SER A 29 5.91 22.62 -41.56
C SER A 29 5.67 21.19 -41.08
N ASP A 30 6.70 20.34 -41.13
CA ASP A 30 6.70 19.08 -40.39
C ASP A 30 6.96 19.37 -38.89
N ALA A 31 6.01 20.08 -38.29
CA ALA A 31 5.73 19.96 -36.87
C ALA A 31 4.80 18.74 -36.74
N ALA A 32 5.39 17.55 -36.76
CA ALA A 32 4.71 16.36 -36.28
C ALA A 32 4.45 16.60 -34.78
N GLY A 33 3.28 17.16 -34.48
CA GLY A 33 2.76 17.26 -33.14
C GLY A 33 2.79 15.86 -32.54
N LEU A 34 3.49 15.72 -31.41
CA LEU A 34 3.22 14.64 -30.48
C LEU A 34 1.77 14.83 -30.07
N ALA A 35 0.88 14.13 -30.77
CA ALA A 35 -0.49 13.97 -30.33
C ALA A 35 -0.39 13.43 -28.91
N ASP A 36 -0.96 14.19 -27.97
CA ASP A 36 -1.27 13.74 -26.63
C ASP A 36 -2.05 12.43 -26.83
N GLU A 37 -1.40 11.28 -26.64
CA GLU A 37 -2.11 10.01 -26.59
C GLU A 37 -3.07 10.16 -25.42
N ALA A 38 -4.34 10.39 -25.74
CA ALA A 38 -5.40 10.38 -24.77
C ALA A 38 -5.25 9.07 -23.99
N ILE A 39 -4.89 9.17 -22.72
CA ILE A 39 -4.84 8.03 -21.82
C ILE A 39 -6.26 7.50 -21.78
N GLU A 40 -6.54 6.47 -22.58
CA GLU A 40 -7.79 5.73 -22.55
C GLU A 40 -8.10 5.43 -21.08
N PRO A 41 -9.31 5.75 -20.59
CA PRO A 41 -9.62 5.53 -19.20
C PRO A 41 -9.41 4.07 -18.87
N LEU A 42 -8.39 3.77 -18.05
CA LEU A 42 -8.05 2.41 -17.69
C LEU A 42 -9.32 1.74 -17.16
N ALA A 43 -9.81 0.74 -17.90
CA ALA A 43 -10.91 -0.09 -17.44
C ALA A 43 -10.54 -0.64 -16.06
N ALA A 44 -11.51 -0.74 -15.15
CA ALA A 44 -11.22 -1.13 -13.78
C ALA A 44 -10.51 -2.50 -13.74
N VAL A 45 -9.31 -2.56 -13.14
CA VAL A 45 -8.49 -3.78 -13.08
C VAL A 45 -8.43 -4.28 -11.64
N ALA A 46 -9.09 -5.40 -11.36
CA ALA A 46 -9.01 -6.06 -10.07
C ALA A 46 -7.61 -6.66 -9.85
N ASN A 47 -7.02 -6.40 -8.68
CA ASN A 47 -5.71 -6.88 -8.26
C ASN A 47 -4.57 -6.62 -9.29
N GLY A 48 -4.72 -5.58 -10.11
CA GLY A 48 -3.78 -5.26 -11.19
C GLY A 48 -2.44 -4.70 -10.69
N PRO A 49 -1.38 -4.77 -11.50
CA PRO A 49 -0.07 -4.22 -11.14
C PRO A 49 -0.11 -2.69 -11.01
N LEU A 50 0.65 -2.15 -10.05
CA LEU A 50 0.87 -0.71 -9.93
C LEU A 50 1.91 -0.14 -10.92
N ASN A 51 2.43 -0.98 -11.84
CA ASN A 51 3.45 -0.60 -12.82
C ASN A 51 4.64 0.16 -12.22
N GLY A 52 5.10 -0.30 -11.05
CA GLY A 52 6.26 0.26 -10.37
C GLY A 52 5.97 1.44 -9.45
N ARG A 53 4.80 2.09 -9.54
CA ARG A 53 4.44 3.21 -8.67
C ARG A 53 4.16 2.71 -7.25
N ARG A 54 4.82 3.31 -6.26
CA ARG A 54 4.71 2.89 -4.85
C ARG A 54 3.70 3.77 -4.10
N PRO A 55 2.84 3.20 -3.24
CA PRO A 55 2.03 3.99 -2.32
C PRO A 55 2.91 4.80 -1.36
N PHE A 56 2.57 6.07 -1.16
CA PHE A 56 3.24 7.04 -0.30
C PHE A 56 4.65 7.47 -0.71
N PRO A 57 5.10 8.66 -0.26
CA PRO A 57 6.49 9.12 -0.40
C PRO A 57 7.51 8.18 0.23
N ALA A 58 8.77 8.31 -0.18
CA ALA A 58 9.86 7.46 0.34
C ALA A 58 10.15 7.66 1.83
N ASN A 59 9.89 8.84 2.37
CA ASN A 59 10.03 9.15 3.79
C ASN A 59 8.76 8.85 4.62
N ASN A 60 7.74 8.26 4.01
CA ASN A 60 6.55 7.82 4.72
C ASN A 60 6.89 6.62 5.63
N PRO A 61 6.30 6.51 6.85
CA PRO A 61 6.52 5.37 7.75
C PRO A 61 6.33 3.99 7.11
N TRP A 62 5.41 3.85 6.14
CA TRP A 62 5.23 2.61 5.37
C TRP A 62 6.46 2.25 4.52
N ASN A 63 7.21 3.24 4.04
CA ASN A 63 8.34 3.07 3.13
C ASN A 63 9.71 3.25 3.82
N THR A 64 9.72 3.54 5.11
CA THR A 64 10.95 3.73 5.90
C THR A 64 11.57 2.39 6.28
N ASN A 65 12.84 2.20 5.95
CA ASN A 65 13.62 1.03 6.39
C ASN A 65 13.90 1.12 7.90
N VAL A 66 13.62 0.04 8.63
CA VAL A 66 13.75 -0.07 10.09
C VAL A 66 14.65 -1.23 10.52
N ALA A 67 15.42 -1.82 9.61
CA ALA A 67 16.29 -2.97 9.89
C ALA A 67 17.31 -2.67 11.01
N SER A 68 17.80 -1.43 11.10
CA SER A 68 18.77 -0.98 12.10
C SER A 68 18.15 -0.10 13.20
N ALA A 69 16.82 0.05 13.22
CA ALA A 69 16.18 0.87 14.25
C ALA A 69 16.36 0.22 15.64
N PRO A 70 16.36 0.99 16.74
CA PRO A 70 16.43 0.41 18.07
C PRO A 70 15.25 -0.54 18.36
N VAL A 71 15.47 -1.49 19.27
CA VAL A 71 14.43 -2.43 19.74
C VAL A 71 13.73 -1.82 20.94
N ASP A 72 12.40 -1.96 21.01
CA ASP A 72 11.64 -1.53 22.18
C ASP A 72 12.00 -2.40 23.41
N PRO A 73 12.30 -1.81 24.58
CA PRO A 73 12.67 -2.58 25.77
C PRO A 73 11.56 -3.55 26.22
N ASN A 74 10.29 -3.30 25.87
CA ASN A 74 9.17 -4.20 26.19
C ASN A 74 8.86 -5.23 25.09
N SER A 75 9.72 -5.35 24.07
CA SER A 75 9.47 -6.18 22.89
C SER A 75 9.00 -7.60 23.24
N ALA A 76 9.68 -8.30 24.13
CA ALA A 76 9.33 -9.68 24.49
C ALA A 76 7.90 -9.80 25.06
N THR A 77 7.52 -8.88 25.95
CA THR A 77 6.18 -8.84 26.56
C THR A 77 5.09 -8.57 25.52
N LEU A 78 5.34 -7.62 24.61
CA LEU A 78 4.38 -7.23 23.58
C LEU A 78 4.21 -8.31 22.50
N ILE A 79 5.29 -8.96 22.10
CA ILE A 79 5.24 -10.12 21.18
C ILE A 79 4.44 -11.27 21.82
N ALA A 80 4.69 -11.57 23.10
CA ALA A 80 4.00 -12.64 23.81
C ALA A 80 2.49 -12.37 23.96
N SER A 81 2.07 -11.12 24.14
CA SER A 81 0.64 -10.77 24.31
C SER A 81 -0.17 -10.85 23.00
N CYS A 82 0.47 -10.79 21.84
CA CYS A 82 -0.14 -11.16 20.55
C CYS A 82 -0.26 -12.69 20.34
N GLY A 83 0.26 -13.49 21.28
CA GLY A 83 0.31 -14.95 21.25
C GLY A 83 1.65 -15.48 20.73
N LEU A 84 2.16 -16.52 21.38
CA LEU A 84 3.28 -17.32 20.88
C LEU A 84 2.76 -18.28 19.81
N ARG A 85 2.89 -17.87 18.55
CA ARG A 85 2.32 -18.55 17.37
C ARG A 85 3.33 -18.47 16.23
N THR A 86 2.99 -19.05 15.09
CA THR A 86 3.67 -18.79 13.82
C THR A 86 2.86 -17.82 12.99
N LEU A 87 3.48 -17.23 11.96
CA LEU A 87 2.75 -16.39 11.01
C LEU A 87 1.64 -17.18 10.33
N HIS A 88 0.55 -16.51 10.01
CA HIS A 88 -0.52 -17.05 9.19
C HIS A 88 -0.67 -16.19 7.94
N PRO A 89 -0.42 -16.72 6.72
CA PRO A 89 -0.74 -16.00 5.50
C PRO A 89 -2.26 -15.97 5.31
N ASP A 90 -2.84 -14.78 5.39
CA ASP A 90 -4.27 -14.54 5.19
C ASP A 90 -4.53 -14.02 3.77
N PHE A 91 -3.95 -14.73 2.80
CA PHE A 91 -4.06 -14.46 1.37
C PHE A 91 -3.56 -15.67 0.56
N GLY A 92 -3.95 -15.74 -0.71
CA GLY A 92 -3.55 -16.82 -1.62
C GLY A 92 -4.47 -16.91 -2.84
N THR A 93 -4.76 -18.13 -3.28
CA THR A 93 -5.67 -18.34 -4.42
C THR A 93 -7.15 -18.22 -4.00
N THR A 94 -7.70 -19.25 -3.35
CA THR A 94 -9.11 -19.37 -2.97
C THR A 94 -9.22 -20.09 -1.64
N TRP A 95 -10.12 -19.62 -0.78
CA TRP A 95 -10.45 -20.22 0.51
C TRP A 95 -11.97 -20.27 0.68
N ASN A 96 -12.52 -21.43 1.04
CA ASN A 96 -13.96 -21.65 1.22
C ASN A 96 -14.82 -21.14 0.03
N GLY A 97 -14.33 -21.30 -1.20
CA GLY A 97 -15.04 -20.90 -2.41
C GLY A 97 -15.00 -19.40 -2.74
N ALA A 98 -14.20 -18.61 -2.03
CA ALA A 98 -13.99 -17.18 -2.31
C ALA A 98 -12.48 -16.85 -2.46
N PRO A 99 -12.12 -15.76 -3.17
CA PRO A 99 -10.74 -15.30 -3.23
C PRO A 99 -10.14 -15.10 -1.83
N ASN A 100 -8.94 -15.63 -1.58
CA ASN A 100 -8.29 -15.56 -0.27
C ASN A 100 -7.46 -14.27 -0.12
N GLY A 101 -7.83 -13.41 0.83
CA GLY A 101 -7.19 -12.12 1.11
C GLY A 101 -8.08 -10.92 0.74
N ILE A 102 -7.51 -9.72 0.85
CA ILE A 102 -8.24 -8.46 0.65
C ILE A 102 -8.03 -7.97 -0.79
N PRO A 103 -9.06 -8.02 -1.66
CA PRO A 103 -8.93 -7.57 -3.04
C PRO A 103 -8.91 -6.04 -3.13
N TYR A 104 -8.32 -5.55 -4.22
CA TYR A 104 -8.38 -4.14 -4.60
C TYR A 104 -8.70 -3.99 -6.08
N VAL A 105 -9.10 -2.79 -6.48
CA VAL A 105 -9.32 -2.46 -7.90
C VAL A 105 -8.63 -1.16 -8.26
N LEU A 106 -7.91 -1.18 -9.38
CA LEU A 106 -7.33 0.00 -9.98
C LEU A 106 -8.35 0.64 -10.91
N VAL A 107 -8.51 1.95 -10.82
CA VAL A 107 -9.44 2.72 -11.66
C VAL A 107 -8.75 3.93 -12.25
N GLY A 108 -9.19 4.35 -13.44
CA GLY A 108 -8.80 5.63 -14.04
C GLY A 108 -9.62 6.81 -13.51
N GLY A 109 -9.22 8.03 -13.85
CA GLY A 109 -9.86 9.26 -13.37
C GLY A 109 -11.30 9.49 -13.85
N SER A 110 -11.77 8.76 -14.87
CA SER A 110 -13.15 8.83 -15.37
C SER A 110 -14.12 7.93 -14.60
N GLN A 111 -13.64 7.14 -13.63
CA GLN A 111 -14.47 6.20 -12.88
C GLN A 111 -15.60 6.95 -12.15
N ALA A 112 -16.84 6.60 -12.49
CA ALA A 112 -18.02 7.20 -11.89
C ALA A 112 -18.01 7.05 -10.38
N LYS A 113 -18.24 8.16 -9.67
CA LYS A 113 -18.35 8.17 -8.22
C LYS A 113 -19.72 7.68 -7.76
N ARG A 114 -19.74 6.99 -6.63
CA ARG A 114 -20.91 6.38 -5.99
C ARG A 114 -21.11 6.97 -4.61
N SER A 115 -22.37 7.24 -4.26
CA SER A 115 -22.71 7.63 -2.89
C SER A 115 -22.49 6.45 -1.95
N VAL A 116 -22.02 6.76 -0.74
CA VAL A 116 -21.82 5.79 0.33
C VAL A 116 -22.43 6.38 1.59
N THR A 117 -23.21 5.58 2.31
CA THR A 117 -23.74 5.93 3.64
C THR A 117 -23.01 5.10 4.69
N PHE A 118 -22.56 5.76 5.76
CA PHE A 118 -21.71 5.15 6.79
C PHE A 118 -22.45 4.94 8.12
N GLN A 119 -22.20 3.81 8.78
CA GLN A 119 -22.59 3.61 10.17
C GLN A 119 -21.75 4.49 11.11
N TYR A 120 -20.44 4.56 10.87
CA TYR A 120 -19.47 5.37 11.63
C TYR A 120 -19.16 6.67 10.90
N ALA A 121 -20.19 7.44 10.55
CA ALA A 121 -20.07 8.65 9.72
C ALA A 121 -19.18 9.75 10.35
N SER A 122 -19.15 9.85 11.68
CA SER A 122 -18.34 10.85 12.40
C SER A 122 -16.83 10.64 12.31
N GLU A 123 -16.38 9.45 11.89
CA GLU A 123 -14.98 9.09 11.72
C GLU A 123 -14.66 8.63 10.28
N SER A 124 -15.59 8.86 9.35
CA SER A 124 -15.45 8.50 7.94
C SER A 124 -15.27 9.73 7.07
N ASP A 125 -14.48 9.59 6.00
CA ASP A 125 -14.39 10.64 4.99
C ASP A 125 -15.67 10.65 4.13
N PRO A 126 -16.38 11.79 4.04
CA PRO A 126 -17.60 11.86 3.26
C PRO A 126 -17.33 11.57 1.78
N GLY A 127 -18.27 10.88 1.14
CA GLY A 127 -18.19 10.56 -0.28
C GLY A 127 -18.54 11.72 -1.21
N PRO A 128 -18.69 11.43 -2.53
CA PRO A 128 -18.78 10.10 -3.15
C PRO A 128 -17.42 9.47 -3.50
N TYR A 129 -17.38 8.15 -3.65
CA TYR A 129 -16.17 7.32 -3.85
C TYR A 129 -16.14 6.74 -5.28
N PRO A 130 -15.01 6.62 -5.99
CA PRO A 130 -14.93 6.15 -7.38
C PRO A 130 -15.07 4.62 -7.51
N ILE A 131 -16.18 4.04 -7.06
CA ILE A 131 -16.34 2.59 -6.95
C ILE A 131 -16.93 2.00 -8.25
N PRO A 132 -16.23 1.07 -8.92
CA PRO A 132 -16.80 0.31 -10.04
C PRO A 132 -18.02 -0.51 -9.60
N VAL A 133 -18.98 -0.70 -10.49
CA VAL A 133 -20.20 -1.48 -10.19
C VAL A 133 -19.88 -2.93 -9.79
N ASN A 134 -18.79 -3.46 -10.35
CA ASN A 134 -18.25 -4.80 -10.11
C ASN A 134 -17.02 -4.78 -9.17
N ALA A 135 -16.88 -3.77 -8.31
CA ALA A 135 -15.76 -3.72 -7.37
C ALA A 135 -15.69 -5.03 -6.54
N PRO A 136 -14.51 -5.65 -6.43
CA PRO A 136 -14.36 -6.87 -5.66
C PRO A 136 -14.55 -6.57 -4.17
N ILE A 137 -15.19 -7.50 -3.47
CA ILE A 137 -15.44 -7.45 -2.03
C ILE A 137 -14.67 -8.59 -1.40
N GLU A 138 -13.97 -8.33 -0.30
CA GLU A 138 -13.32 -9.39 0.50
C GLU A 138 -14.32 -10.48 0.90
N GLY A 139 -13.93 -11.75 0.77
CA GLY A 139 -14.82 -12.89 0.98
C GLY A 139 -15.92 -13.04 -0.08
N GLY A 140 -15.89 -12.21 -1.13
CA GLY A 140 -16.86 -12.21 -2.23
C GLY A 140 -18.19 -11.55 -1.88
N ALA A 141 -19.08 -11.45 -2.87
CA ALA A 141 -20.36 -10.75 -2.72
C ALA A 141 -21.24 -11.30 -1.58
N LYS A 142 -21.13 -12.60 -1.27
CA LYS A 142 -21.86 -13.31 -0.20
C LYS A 142 -21.06 -13.46 1.10
N GLY A 143 -19.86 -12.90 1.19
CA GLY A 143 -19.04 -12.97 2.41
C GLY A 143 -19.74 -12.32 3.60
N THR A 144 -19.53 -12.86 4.79
CA THR A 144 -20.14 -12.37 6.05
C THR A 144 -19.11 -11.78 7.02
N GLY A 145 -17.84 -11.69 6.60
CA GLY A 145 -16.76 -11.07 7.38
C GLY A 145 -16.70 -9.56 7.18
N ASP A 146 -15.49 -9.01 7.16
CA ASP A 146 -15.27 -7.55 7.13
C ASP A 146 -15.67 -6.89 5.80
N ARG A 147 -15.69 -7.65 4.70
CA ARG A 147 -16.20 -7.21 3.39
C ARG A 147 -15.55 -5.91 2.93
N HIS A 148 -14.23 -5.82 3.03
CA HIS A 148 -13.50 -4.64 2.57
C HIS A 148 -13.65 -4.42 1.05
N VAL A 149 -13.68 -3.15 0.65
CA VAL A 149 -13.58 -2.71 -0.75
C VAL A 149 -12.50 -1.66 -0.86
N LEU A 150 -11.42 -1.95 -1.60
CA LEU A 150 -10.28 -1.05 -1.78
C LEU A 150 -10.22 -0.59 -3.25
N VAL A 151 -10.24 0.72 -3.46
CA VAL A 151 -10.16 1.33 -4.79
C VAL A 151 -8.95 2.27 -4.85
N VAL A 152 -8.07 2.04 -5.83
CA VAL A 152 -6.94 2.91 -6.10
C VAL A 152 -7.23 3.70 -7.37
N ASP A 153 -7.45 5.00 -7.22
CA ASP A 153 -7.48 5.94 -8.33
C ASP A 153 -6.04 6.16 -8.81
N THR A 154 -5.72 5.60 -9.97
CA THR A 154 -4.36 5.58 -10.51
C THR A 154 -3.94 6.93 -11.10
N LEU A 155 -4.89 7.78 -11.48
CA LEU A 155 -4.63 9.11 -12.01
C LEU A 155 -4.32 10.08 -10.88
N ASN A 156 -5.25 10.21 -9.92
CA ASN A 156 -5.11 11.13 -8.78
C ASN A 156 -4.20 10.55 -7.67
N TRP A 157 -3.84 9.28 -7.77
CA TRP A 157 -3.07 8.53 -6.78
C TRP A 157 -3.67 8.62 -5.39
N ARG A 158 -4.95 8.27 -5.32
CA ARG A 158 -5.73 8.25 -4.09
C ARG A 158 -6.25 6.86 -3.83
N LEU A 159 -6.29 6.50 -2.56
CA LEU A 159 -6.83 5.25 -2.06
C LEU A 159 -8.15 5.54 -1.36
N TYR A 160 -9.16 4.75 -1.68
CA TYR A 160 -10.49 4.78 -1.10
C TYR A 160 -10.79 3.40 -0.53
N GLU A 161 -11.09 3.32 0.75
CA GLU A 161 -11.31 2.06 1.44
C GLU A 161 -12.63 2.07 2.18
N LEU A 162 -13.37 0.98 2.09
CA LEU A 162 -14.62 0.76 2.81
C LEU A 162 -14.49 -0.48 3.71
N PHE A 163 -15.08 -0.39 4.90
CA PHE A 163 -15.33 -1.51 5.81
C PHE A 163 -16.82 -1.87 5.81
N ASP A 164 -17.15 -3.15 5.97
CA ASP A 164 -18.51 -3.70 6.03
C ASP A 164 -19.38 -3.22 4.84
N ALA A 165 -18.85 -3.38 3.63
CA ALA A 165 -19.41 -2.77 2.42
C ALA A 165 -20.51 -3.65 1.78
N TYR A 166 -21.66 -3.03 1.51
CA TYR A 166 -22.80 -3.64 0.80
C TYR A 166 -23.22 -2.78 -0.40
N PRO A 167 -23.14 -3.33 -1.63
CA PRO A 167 -23.65 -2.64 -2.80
C PRO A 167 -25.18 -2.60 -2.73
N LEU A 168 -25.74 -1.44 -3.07
CA LEU A 168 -27.17 -1.19 -3.22
C LEU A 168 -27.47 -0.86 -4.68
N ASN A 169 -28.72 -1.06 -5.11
CA ASN A 169 -29.19 -0.66 -6.44
C ASN A 169 -28.28 -1.17 -7.59
N GLY A 170 -27.80 -2.41 -7.46
CA GLY A 170 -26.85 -3.01 -8.40
C GLY A 170 -25.50 -2.30 -8.45
N GLY A 171 -24.97 -1.85 -7.30
CA GLY A 171 -23.66 -1.20 -7.19
C GLY A 171 -23.64 0.30 -7.52
N LYS A 172 -24.81 0.92 -7.75
CA LYS A 172 -24.94 2.37 -8.03
C LYS A 172 -24.85 3.24 -6.78
N SER A 173 -25.03 2.65 -5.60
CA SER A 173 -24.83 3.28 -4.29
C SER A 173 -24.41 2.21 -3.28
N TRP A 174 -23.86 2.60 -2.13
CA TRP A 174 -23.33 1.66 -1.14
C TRP A 174 -23.74 2.03 0.28
N LYS A 175 -23.88 1.02 1.14
CA LYS A 175 -23.83 1.16 2.59
C LYS A 175 -22.51 0.56 3.08
N ALA A 176 -21.86 1.21 4.03
CA ALA A 176 -20.63 0.73 4.64
C ALA A 176 -20.62 1.01 6.15
N GLY A 177 -19.81 0.28 6.90
CA GLY A 177 -19.49 0.61 8.29
C GLY A 177 -18.72 1.93 8.35
N ALA A 178 -17.55 1.96 7.72
CA ALA A 178 -16.68 3.14 7.65
C ALA A 178 -16.13 3.37 6.23
N GLY A 179 -15.64 4.58 5.98
CA GLY A 179 -14.96 4.96 4.74
C GLY A 179 -13.75 5.84 5.00
N ALA A 180 -12.64 5.53 4.33
CA ALA A 180 -11.39 6.26 4.48
C ALA A 180 -10.80 6.63 3.11
N VAL A 181 -10.27 7.85 3.00
CA VAL A 181 -9.57 8.34 1.82
C VAL A 181 -8.14 8.73 2.19
N PHE A 182 -7.18 8.25 1.41
CA PHE A 182 -5.76 8.56 1.59
C PHE A 182 -5.17 9.13 0.31
N ASP A 183 -4.40 10.21 0.44
CA ASP A 183 -3.55 10.71 -0.64
C ASP A 183 -2.23 9.92 -0.65
N LEU A 184 -2.05 9.08 -1.66
CA LEU A 184 -0.87 8.22 -1.77
C LEU A 184 0.38 9.00 -2.22
N ASN A 185 0.32 10.32 -2.44
CA ASN A 185 1.50 11.18 -2.59
C ASN A 185 1.88 11.92 -1.30
N SER A 186 1.17 11.71 -0.19
CA SER A 186 1.32 12.50 1.03
C SER A 186 1.80 11.67 2.23
N ASN A 187 2.37 12.36 3.21
CA ASN A 187 2.61 11.82 4.55
C ASN A 187 1.51 12.19 5.55
N ALA A 188 0.45 12.87 5.09
CA ALA A 188 -0.68 13.22 5.92
C ALA A 188 -1.32 11.94 6.50
N LEU A 189 -1.47 11.93 7.82
CA LEU A 189 -2.19 10.89 8.54
C LEU A 189 -3.68 11.26 8.64
N ARG A 190 -4.52 10.27 8.97
CA ARG A 190 -5.92 10.55 9.33
C ARG A 190 -6.00 11.50 10.53
N PRO A 191 -7.12 12.22 10.70
CA PRO A 191 -7.37 12.98 11.92
C PRO A 191 -7.14 12.10 13.16
N MET A 192 -6.66 12.72 14.24
CA MET A 192 -6.42 12.00 15.48
C MET A 192 -7.74 11.42 16.01
N TYR A 193 -7.70 10.18 16.49
CA TYR A 193 -8.85 9.43 16.99
C TYR A 193 -9.89 9.06 15.94
N TRP A 194 -9.56 9.12 14.65
CA TRP A 194 -10.42 8.59 13.60
C TRP A 194 -9.97 7.19 13.20
N THR A 195 -10.88 6.23 13.27
CA THR A 195 -10.71 4.92 12.65
C THR A 195 -10.64 5.03 11.11
N SER A 196 -10.43 3.92 10.43
CA SER A 196 -10.45 3.82 8.96
C SER A 196 -11.33 2.64 8.52
N ALA A 197 -11.11 2.10 7.32
CA ALA A 197 -11.62 0.77 6.99
C ALA A 197 -10.98 -0.33 7.87
N ASP A 198 -9.90 0.00 8.58
CA ASP A 198 -9.23 -0.83 9.59
C ASP A 198 -9.24 -0.15 10.97
N ALA A 199 -9.12 -0.90 12.05
CA ALA A 199 -9.31 -0.37 13.41
C ALA A 199 -8.27 0.65 13.86
N ALA A 200 -7.01 0.52 13.42
CA ALA A 200 -5.92 1.42 13.82
C ALA A 200 -5.99 2.82 13.17
N GLY A 201 -6.94 3.06 12.26
CA GLY A 201 -6.94 4.28 11.43
C GLY A 201 -5.85 4.27 10.36
N LEU A 202 -5.36 3.09 9.99
CA LEU A 202 -4.31 2.88 8.99
C LEU A 202 -4.91 2.49 7.62
N PRO A 203 -4.27 2.84 6.50
CA PRO A 203 -4.68 2.33 5.20
C PRO A 203 -4.37 0.82 5.08
N ILE A 204 -5.29 0.05 4.50
CA ILE A 204 -5.14 -1.41 4.32
C ILE A 204 -4.22 -1.71 3.13
N PHE A 205 -4.53 -1.15 1.96
CA PHE A 205 -3.84 -1.46 0.69
C PHE A 205 -2.30 -1.37 0.76
N PRO A 206 -1.69 -0.35 1.38
CA PRO A 206 -0.23 -0.24 1.50
C PRO A 206 0.39 -1.33 2.37
N GLY A 207 -0.38 -2.00 3.22
CA GLY A 207 0.09 -3.10 4.08
C GLY A 207 -0.08 -4.49 3.47
N LEU A 208 -0.67 -4.62 2.27
CA LEU A 208 -0.93 -5.91 1.63
C LEU A 208 0.30 -6.46 0.92
N VAL A 209 0.56 -7.76 1.10
CA VAL A 209 1.42 -8.52 0.17
C VAL A 209 0.71 -8.66 -1.17
N ARG A 210 1.38 -8.33 -2.28
CA ARG A 210 0.81 -8.43 -3.63
C ARG A 210 1.68 -9.32 -4.53
N TYR A 211 1.02 -10.13 -5.35
CA TYR A 211 1.67 -11.12 -6.23
C TYR A 211 2.75 -10.48 -7.09
N GLU A 212 2.43 -9.34 -7.71
CA GLU A 212 3.36 -8.67 -8.64
C GLU A 212 4.63 -8.17 -7.96
N GLU A 213 4.60 -7.88 -6.66
CA GLU A 213 5.79 -7.45 -5.94
C GLU A 213 6.61 -8.65 -5.47
N ALA A 214 5.94 -9.65 -4.89
CA ALA A 214 6.60 -10.82 -4.32
C ALA A 214 7.18 -11.77 -5.38
N VAL A 215 6.47 -11.96 -6.50
CA VAL A 215 6.80 -12.98 -7.52
C VAL A 215 7.39 -12.33 -8.76
N THR A 216 6.68 -11.37 -9.37
CA THR A 216 7.10 -10.79 -10.66
C THR A 216 8.29 -9.84 -10.50
N ARG A 217 8.25 -8.94 -9.51
CA ARG A 217 9.36 -7.98 -9.25
C ARG A 217 10.44 -8.54 -8.33
N GLY A 218 10.09 -9.52 -7.49
CA GLY A 218 11.02 -10.09 -6.51
C GLY A 218 11.43 -9.11 -5.40
N VAL A 219 10.65 -8.06 -5.14
CA VAL A 219 10.93 -7.08 -4.08
C VAL A 219 9.65 -6.39 -3.60
N ILE A 220 9.50 -6.29 -2.28
CA ILE A 220 8.47 -5.48 -1.61
C ILE A 220 9.19 -4.37 -0.84
N ASN A 221 8.88 -3.11 -1.18
CA ASN A 221 9.58 -1.92 -0.68
C ASN A 221 8.76 -1.09 0.31
N HIS A 222 7.92 -1.76 1.09
CA HIS A 222 7.04 -1.18 2.09
C HIS A 222 6.80 -2.15 3.25
N ALA A 223 6.33 -1.62 4.38
CA ALA A 223 5.89 -2.39 5.53
C ALA A 223 4.60 -3.15 5.21
N LEU A 224 4.38 -4.26 5.91
CA LEU A 224 3.15 -5.03 5.81
C LEU A 224 2.21 -4.71 6.99
N ARG A 225 1.04 -5.34 7.04
CA ARG A 225 0.15 -5.30 8.20
C ARG A 225 -0.07 -6.68 8.81
N PHE A 226 -0.37 -6.70 10.11
CA PHE A 226 -0.80 -7.89 10.82
C PHE A 226 -1.79 -7.57 11.94
N THR A 227 -2.40 -8.62 12.51
CA THR A 227 -3.36 -8.51 13.62
C THR A 227 -2.88 -9.18 14.90
N CYS A 228 -3.38 -8.70 16.04
CA CYS A 228 -3.20 -9.31 17.36
C CYS A 228 -4.55 -9.53 18.05
N PRO A 229 -4.72 -10.55 18.91
CA PRO A 229 -6.03 -10.82 19.52
C PRO A 229 -6.50 -9.74 20.49
N ARG A 230 -5.56 -9.04 21.13
CA ARG A 230 -5.84 -8.01 22.12
C ARG A 230 -4.85 -6.87 21.97
N THR A 231 -5.38 -5.66 22.06
CA THR A 231 -4.63 -4.40 22.11
C THR A 231 -5.08 -3.60 23.33
N ARG A 232 -4.29 -2.58 23.68
CA ARG A 232 -4.72 -1.56 24.67
C ARG A 232 -5.40 -0.38 23.98
N ARG A 233 -6.11 0.42 24.78
CA ARG A 233 -6.72 1.72 24.46
C ARG A 233 -5.64 2.78 24.28
N ALA A 234 -4.79 2.57 23.28
CA ALA A 234 -3.71 3.46 22.90
C ALA A 234 -3.24 3.13 21.47
N PHE A 235 -2.61 4.12 20.82
CA PHE A 235 -1.96 3.95 19.53
C PHE A 235 -0.61 4.69 19.48
N VAL A 236 0.22 4.34 18.52
CA VAL A 236 1.47 5.03 18.17
C VAL A 236 1.45 5.34 16.68
N ASP A 237 2.01 6.48 16.28
CA ASP A 237 2.09 6.87 14.87
C ASP A 237 2.75 5.75 14.02
N PRO A 238 2.27 5.52 12.78
CA PRO A 238 1.29 6.32 12.05
C PRO A 238 -0.19 5.98 12.33
N ALA A 239 -0.48 5.04 13.24
CA ALA A 239 -1.86 4.75 13.62
C ALA A 239 -2.49 5.96 14.33
N ARG A 240 -3.81 6.11 14.17
CA ARG A 240 -4.57 7.26 14.66
C ARG A 240 -5.70 6.88 15.60
N HIS A 241 -5.94 5.58 15.79
CA HIS A 241 -7.09 5.08 16.53
C HIS A 241 -6.79 3.76 17.26
N TYR A 242 -7.62 3.40 18.23
CA TYR A 242 -7.56 2.16 19.00
C TYR A 242 -8.94 1.48 19.04
N ALA A 243 -8.98 0.16 19.12
CA ALA A 243 -10.25 -0.59 19.23
C ALA A 243 -10.31 -1.44 20.51
N SER A 244 -9.98 -0.82 21.65
CA SER A 244 -9.97 -1.52 22.94
C SER A 244 -10.35 -0.58 24.07
N ARG A 245 -10.87 -1.17 25.16
CA ARG A 245 -11.10 -0.51 26.44
C ARG A 245 -10.02 -0.82 27.49
N ASP A 246 -9.17 -1.79 27.22
CA ASP A 246 -8.13 -2.25 28.15
C ASP A 246 -6.97 -1.25 28.17
N THR A 247 -6.47 -0.86 29.34
CA THR A 247 -5.39 0.14 29.47
C THR A 247 -4.05 -0.48 29.88
N SER A 248 -3.98 -1.81 30.00
CA SER A 248 -2.77 -2.52 30.42
C SER A 248 -1.59 -2.23 29.49
N ALA A 249 -0.47 -1.79 30.07
CA ALA A 249 0.75 -1.52 29.33
C ALA A 249 1.40 -2.79 28.75
N ALA A 250 0.99 -3.98 29.21
CA ALA A 250 1.44 -5.28 28.69
C ALA A 250 0.81 -5.65 27.33
N LEU A 251 -0.27 -4.96 26.93
CA LEU A 251 -0.87 -5.12 25.61
C LEU A 251 -0.29 -4.10 24.62
N PRO A 252 -0.19 -4.47 23.34
CA PRO A 252 0.35 -3.58 22.31
C PRO A 252 -0.63 -2.44 22.00
N PRO A 253 -0.13 -1.22 21.78
CA PRO A 253 -0.93 -0.16 21.15
C PRO A 253 -1.13 -0.47 19.66
N MET A 254 -2.22 0.01 19.07
CA MET A 254 -2.37 0.02 17.61
C MET A 254 -1.21 0.80 16.96
N GLY A 255 -0.80 0.39 15.76
CA GLY A 255 0.35 0.97 15.06
C GLY A 255 1.71 0.52 15.58
N MET A 256 1.78 -0.36 16.60
CA MET A 256 3.03 -0.99 16.99
C MET A 256 3.68 -1.66 15.78
N ARG A 257 4.96 -1.34 15.52
CA ARG A 257 5.72 -1.90 14.40
C ARG A 257 6.62 -3.03 14.88
N VAL A 258 6.48 -4.21 14.29
CA VAL A 258 7.39 -5.34 14.50
C VAL A 258 8.29 -5.52 13.28
N ARG A 259 9.49 -6.08 13.45
CA ARG A 259 10.33 -6.52 12.34
C ARG A 259 10.86 -7.92 12.57
N LEU A 260 11.14 -8.64 11.48
CA LEU A 260 11.84 -9.91 11.54
C LEU A 260 13.31 -9.65 11.92
N LYS A 261 13.85 -10.42 12.87
CA LYS A 261 15.23 -10.26 13.31
C LYS A 261 16.22 -10.44 12.16
N ALA A 262 17.27 -9.62 12.13
CA ALA A 262 18.27 -9.64 11.08
C ALA A 262 18.91 -11.03 10.91
N GLY A 263 19.19 -11.73 12.01
CA GLY A 263 19.80 -13.06 12.03
C GLY A 263 18.87 -14.24 11.72
N PHE A 264 17.56 -14.03 11.51
CA PHE A 264 16.67 -15.11 11.10
C PHE A 264 17.02 -15.57 9.68
N ASP A 265 17.40 -16.82 9.48
CA ASP A 265 17.75 -17.31 8.16
C ASP A 265 16.50 -17.49 7.29
N VAL A 266 16.52 -16.88 6.10
CA VAL A 266 15.45 -16.97 5.11
C VAL A 266 15.86 -17.80 3.89
N SER A 267 17.12 -18.25 3.81
CA SER A 267 17.70 -18.86 2.61
C SER A 267 16.96 -20.10 2.12
N ALA A 268 16.42 -20.89 3.05
CA ALA A 268 15.70 -22.14 2.78
C ALA A 268 14.25 -21.96 2.32
N TYR A 269 13.71 -20.73 2.31
CA TYR A 269 12.33 -20.47 1.91
C TYR A 269 12.18 -20.34 0.39
N PRO A 270 10.98 -20.65 -0.16
CA PRO A 270 10.66 -20.37 -1.57
C PRO A 270 10.93 -18.90 -1.94
N ALA A 271 11.19 -18.63 -3.22
CA ALA A 271 11.64 -17.30 -3.68
C ALA A 271 10.70 -16.16 -3.26
N GLU A 272 9.40 -16.32 -3.48
CA GLU A 272 8.37 -15.36 -3.12
C GLU A 272 8.24 -15.17 -1.60
N VAL A 273 8.43 -16.23 -0.83
CA VAL A 273 8.42 -16.17 0.65
C VAL A 273 9.66 -15.46 1.16
N ARG A 274 10.82 -15.66 0.54
CA ARG A 274 12.04 -14.91 0.87
C ARG A 274 11.86 -13.42 0.66
N VAL A 275 11.18 -13.03 -0.42
CA VAL A 275 10.87 -11.61 -0.68
C VAL A 275 9.99 -11.03 0.42
N ILE A 276 8.94 -11.74 0.83
CA ILE A 276 8.05 -11.33 1.92
C ILE A 276 8.82 -11.21 3.24
N LEU A 277 9.62 -12.22 3.60
CA LEU A 277 10.41 -12.20 4.84
C LEU A 277 11.49 -11.12 4.82
N GLN A 278 12.10 -10.84 3.66
CA GLN A 278 13.05 -9.76 3.50
C GLN A 278 12.38 -8.39 3.71
N ALA A 279 11.15 -8.21 3.21
CA ALA A 279 10.37 -7.00 3.49
C ALA A 279 10.06 -6.87 4.98
N MET A 280 9.75 -7.97 5.68
CA MET A 280 9.56 -7.96 7.13
C MET A 280 10.86 -7.64 7.91
N LYS A 281 12.04 -7.93 7.38
CA LYS A 281 13.32 -7.47 7.96
C LYS A 281 13.55 -5.98 7.73
N SER A 282 13.37 -5.55 6.49
CA SER A 282 13.70 -4.18 6.05
C SER A 282 12.67 -3.16 6.50
N TYR A 283 11.38 -3.47 6.40
CA TYR A 283 10.28 -2.56 6.66
C TYR A 283 9.36 -3.06 7.78
N GLY A 284 9.42 -4.32 8.19
CA GLY A 284 8.56 -4.81 9.27
C GLY A 284 7.07 -4.79 8.94
N MET A 285 6.24 -4.83 9.98
CA MET A 285 4.79 -4.91 9.89
C MET A 285 4.14 -4.05 10.96
N PHE A 286 3.07 -3.36 10.61
CA PHE A 286 2.26 -2.59 11.55
C PHE A 286 1.09 -3.42 12.10
N LEU A 287 0.88 -3.32 13.41
CA LEU A 287 -0.32 -3.84 14.06
C LEU A 287 -1.52 -2.97 13.69
N ALA A 288 -2.41 -3.49 12.86
CA ALA A 288 -3.46 -2.70 12.23
C ALA A 288 -4.87 -2.98 12.78
N ASP A 289 -5.10 -4.20 13.29
CA ASP A 289 -6.40 -4.57 13.88
C ASP A 289 -6.27 -5.58 15.03
N ASN A 290 -7.35 -5.69 15.79
CA ASN A 290 -7.67 -6.83 16.61
C ASN A 290 -8.18 -7.98 15.74
N GLY A 291 -7.59 -9.16 15.90
CA GLY A 291 -8.00 -10.33 15.14
C GLY A 291 -7.19 -11.56 15.54
N SER A 292 -7.23 -12.60 14.73
CA SER A 292 -6.38 -13.77 14.98
C SER A 292 -4.90 -13.34 15.00
N GLY A 293 -4.15 -13.81 15.99
CA GLY A 293 -2.77 -13.34 16.18
C GLY A 293 -1.86 -13.77 15.03
N TRP A 294 -1.04 -12.84 14.53
CA TRP A 294 -0.02 -13.07 13.50
C TRP A 294 -0.56 -13.40 12.11
N TYR A 295 -1.81 -13.00 11.82
CA TYR A 295 -2.35 -13.04 10.46
C TYR A 295 -1.74 -11.88 9.66
N VAL A 296 -1.08 -12.22 8.57
CA VAL A 296 -0.44 -11.27 7.64
C VAL A 296 -1.29 -11.21 6.39
N SER A 297 -1.75 -10.01 6.05
CA SER A 297 -2.70 -9.82 4.95
C SER A 297 -2.02 -9.62 3.60
N GLY A 298 -2.71 -10.04 2.55
CA GLY A 298 -2.31 -9.81 1.17
C GLY A 298 -3.51 -9.79 0.24
N ALA A 299 -3.24 -9.55 -1.03
CA ALA A 299 -4.25 -9.57 -2.08
C ALA A 299 -4.40 -10.99 -2.68
N PRO A 300 -5.63 -11.41 -3.02
CA PRO A 300 -5.86 -12.67 -3.72
C PRO A 300 -5.29 -12.63 -5.14
N ASP A 301 -4.72 -13.75 -5.57
CA ASP A 301 -4.26 -13.95 -6.94
C ASP A 301 -4.28 -15.44 -7.29
N ALA A 302 -4.85 -15.80 -8.44
CA ALA A 302 -4.94 -17.19 -8.89
C ALA A 302 -3.56 -17.81 -9.21
N ARG A 303 -2.52 -16.99 -9.37
CA ARG A 303 -1.16 -17.42 -9.68
C ARG A 303 -0.32 -17.73 -8.44
N TRP A 304 -0.83 -17.44 -7.23
CA TRP A 304 -0.14 -17.81 -6.00
C TRP A 304 0.08 -19.32 -5.89
N ASN A 305 1.20 -19.71 -5.30
CA ASN A 305 1.41 -21.07 -4.82
C ASN A 305 1.11 -21.14 -3.32
N ASP A 306 -0.08 -21.61 -2.97
CA ASP A 306 -0.53 -21.68 -1.57
C ASP A 306 0.33 -22.63 -0.71
N GLY A 307 0.95 -23.65 -1.32
CA GLY A 307 1.90 -24.54 -0.63
C GLY A 307 3.19 -23.82 -0.22
N ASN A 308 3.67 -22.92 -1.08
CA ASN A 308 4.81 -22.05 -0.77
C ASN A 308 4.42 -21.00 0.26
N LEU A 309 3.29 -20.29 0.08
CA LEU A 309 2.79 -19.33 1.08
C LEU A 309 2.63 -19.98 2.45
N GLY A 310 2.16 -21.23 2.49
CA GLY A 310 2.05 -22.03 3.71
C GLY A 310 3.35 -22.18 4.50
N LYS A 311 4.53 -22.00 3.89
CA LYS A 311 5.82 -21.99 4.60
C LYS A 311 5.98 -20.82 5.56
N LEU A 312 5.23 -19.72 5.40
CA LEU A 312 5.18 -18.64 6.40
C LEU A 312 4.78 -19.17 7.78
N LYS A 313 3.97 -20.24 7.85
CA LYS A 313 3.58 -20.91 9.09
C LYS A 313 4.72 -21.60 9.84
N GLN A 314 5.93 -21.58 9.31
CA GLN A 314 7.15 -22.05 9.98
C GLN A 314 7.90 -20.92 10.70
N VAL A 315 7.55 -19.65 10.46
CA VAL A 315 8.21 -18.51 11.09
C VAL A 315 7.54 -18.24 12.44
N PRO A 316 8.22 -18.43 13.57
CA PRO A 316 7.63 -18.18 14.88
C PRO A 316 7.58 -16.69 15.20
N SER A 317 6.62 -16.27 16.00
CA SER A 317 6.53 -14.89 16.49
C SER A 317 7.76 -14.46 17.30
N SER A 318 8.46 -15.42 17.94
CA SER A 318 9.73 -15.18 18.63
C SER A 318 10.89 -14.76 17.70
N ALA A 319 10.75 -14.93 16.38
CA ALA A 319 11.69 -14.42 15.39
C ALA A 319 11.52 -12.91 15.15
N PHE A 320 10.48 -12.29 15.70
CA PHE A 320 10.22 -10.86 15.59
C PHE A 320 10.68 -10.09 16.83
N GLU A 321 10.85 -8.80 16.64
CA GLU A 321 11.08 -7.82 17.68
C GLU A 321 10.30 -6.53 17.40
N VAL A 322 9.88 -5.85 18.45
CA VAL A 322 9.19 -4.56 18.35
C VAL A 322 10.21 -3.48 18.09
N VAL A 323 10.01 -2.70 17.03
CA VAL A 323 10.80 -1.49 16.78
C VAL A 323 10.46 -0.46 17.85
N GLN A 324 11.47 0.21 18.40
CA GLN A 324 11.28 1.19 19.47
C GLN A 324 10.16 2.18 19.12
N MET A 325 9.14 2.21 19.97
CA MET A 325 7.97 3.04 19.76
C MET A 325 8.28 4.51 20.10
N GLY A 326 7.65 5.42 19.36
CA GLY A 326 7.61 6.83 19.70
C GLY A 326 6.55 7.14 20.76
N THR A 327 5.93 8.32 20.64
CA THR A 327 4.87 8.77 21.53
C THR A 327 3.66 7.83 21.48
N ILE A 328 3.23 7.35 22.65
CA ILE A 328 2.01 6.56 22.80
C ILE A 328 0.87 7.50 23.17
N HIS A 329 -0.15 7.55 22.32
CA HIS A 329 -1.38 8.32 22.52
C HIS A 329 -2.42 7.46 23.22
N LYS A 330 -3.14 8.03 24.20
CA LYS A 330 -4.14 7.35 25.04
C LYS A 330 -5.48 8.06 24.96
#